data_AF-A0A519H3G5-F1
#
_entry.id   AF-A0A519H3G5-F1
#
_cell.length_a   1.000
_cell.length_b   1.000
_cell.length_c   1.000
_cell.angle_alpha   90.00
_cell.angle_beta   90.00
_cell.angle_gamma   90.00
#
_symmetry.space_group_name_H-M   'P 1'
#
loop_
_entity.id
_entity.type
_entity.pdbx_description
1 polymer ?
#
loop_
_entity_poly.entity_id
_entity_poly.type
_entity_poly.pdbx_seq_one_letter_code
_entity_poly.pdbx_strand_id
1 'polypeptide(L)'
;IEAPGAGIVVTGEYLAVDEPSHLSFSWRWADADGTSIDEACDVRIESAGSGTHLTVRHTGPWTDDTPAENYRQGWDFTLGQLRRALQA
;
A
#
# COMPACT_ATOMS: atom_id res chain seq x y z
N ILE A 1 10.07 -5.62 -1.72
CA ILE A 1 10.02 -6.14 -0.33
C ILE A 1 9.91 -7.65 -0.43
N GLU A 2 10.82 -8.39 0.19
CA GLU A 2 10.82 -9.85 0.18
C GLU A 2 10.40 -10.38 1.56
N ALA A 3 9.59 -11.44 1.58
CA ALA A 3 9.28 -12.20 2.79
C ALA A 3 9.61 -13.69 2.55
N PRO A 4 10.90 -14.07 2.65
CA PRO A 4 11.36 -15.41 2.27
C PRO A 4 10.66 -16.54 3.04
N GLY A 5 10.33 -16.32 4.32
CA GLY A 5 9.61 -17.30 5.14
C GLY A 5 8.17 -17.56 4.70
N ALA A 6 7.57 -16.65 3.93
CA ALA A 6 6.24 -16.80 3.35
C ALA A 6 6.30 -17.13 1.84
N GLY A 7 7.50 -17.13 1.22
CA GLY A 7 7.66 -17.39 -0.21
C GLY A 7 7.05 -16.32 -1.11
N ILE A 8 6.86 -15.11 -0.60
CA ILE A 8 6.24 -13.99 -1.34
C ILE A 8 7.22 -12.83 -1.51
N VAL A 9 7.10 -12.15 -2.65
CA VAL A 9 7.82 -10.93 -2.99
C VAL A 9 6.83 -9.89 -3.49
N VAL A 10 7.00 -8.65 -3.04
CA VAL A 10 6.32 -7.50 -3.62
C VAL A 10 7.33 -6.59 -4.30
N THR A 11 7.01 -6.18 -5.51
CA THR A 11 7.79 -5.23 -6.32
C THR A 11 6.89 -4.08 -6.77
N GLY A 12 7.51 -2.98 -7.14
CA GLY A 12 6.81 -1.76 -7.52
C GLY A 12 7.79 -0.66 -7.88
N GLU A 13 7.29 0.33 -8.60
CA GLU A 13 8.03 1.52 -9.02
C GLU A 13 7.27 2.77 -8.58
N TYR A 14 8.00 3.79 -8.14
CA TYR A 14 7.40 5.10 -7.91
C TYR A 14 6.98 5.73 -9.25
N LEU A 15 5.71 6.10 -9.33
CA LEU A 15 5.12 6.75 -10.50
C LEU A 15 5.03 8.27 -10.30
N ALA A 16 4.82 8.73 -9.05
CA ALA A 16 4.91 10.14 -8.67
C ALA A 16 5.43 10.28 -7.24
N VAL A 17 6.22 11.34 -7.02
CA VAL A 17 6.73 11.74 -5.70
C VAL A 17 6.63 13.27 -5.63
N ASP A 18 5.56 13.75 -5.00
CA ASP A 18 5.31 15.18 -4.82
C ASP A 18 5.43 15.50 -3.33
N GLU A 19 6.60 15.98 -2.91
CA GLU A 19 6.86 16.22 -1.49
C GLU A 19 6.10 17.44 -0.96
N PRO A 20 5.53 17.38 0.26
CA PRO A 20 5.37 16.21 1.14
C PRO A 20 3.99 15.53 1.01
N SER A 21 3.21 15.85 -0.02
CA SER A 21 1.76 15.65 -0.04
C SER A 21 1.29 14.41 -0.78
N HIS A 22 2.08 13.82 -1.67
CA HIS A 22 1.61 12.74 -2.52
C HIS A 22 2.71 11.77 -2.97
N LEU A 23 2.37 10.48 -2.92
CA LEU A 23 3.15 9.38 -3.49
C LEU A 23 2.21 8.48 -4.30
N SER A 24 2.61 8.09 -5.50
CA SER A 24 1.96 6.99 -6.21
C SER A 24 2.98 6.00 -6.71
N PHE A 25 2.63 4.72 -6.68
CA PHE A 25 3.51 3.63 -7.08
C PHE A 25 2.74 2.41 -7.57
N SER A 26 3.40 1.62 -8.43
CA SER A 26 2.89 0.32 -8.84
C SER A 26 3.09 -0.73 -7.75
N TRP A 27 2.29 -1.79 -7.80
CA TRP A 27 2.33 -2.89 -6.86
C TRP A 27 2.17 -4.22 -7.59
N ARG A 28 3.11 -5.14 -7.39
CA ARG A 28 3.11 -6.43 -8.07
C ARG A 28 3.60 -7.54 -7.14
N TRP A 29 2.77 -8.56 -6.94
CA TRP A 29 3.11 -9.75 -6.18
C TRP A 29 3.79 -10.79 -7.05
N ALA A 30 4.72 -11.53 -6.46
CA ALA A 30 5.26 -12.77 -6.99
C ALA A 30 5.33 -13.82 -5.87
N ASP A 31 4.93 -15.05 -6.17
CA ASP A 31 5.01 -16.21 -5.30
C ASP A 31 5.27 -17.50 -6.13
N ALA A 32 5.03 -18.66 -5.54
CA ALA A 32 5.23 -19.95 -6.21
C ALA A 32 4.24 -20.21 -7.36
N ASP A 33 3.07 -19.58 -7.34
CA ASP A 33 2.01 -19.77 -8.33
C ASP A 33 2.14 -18.78 -9.50
N GLY A 34 2.97 -17.74 -9.34
CA GLY A 34 3.42 -16.89 -10.43
C GLY A 34 3.56 -15.44 -10.03
N THR A 35 3.27 -14.54 -10.97
CA THR A 35 3.34 -13.09 -10.76
C THR A 35 2.00 -12.45 -11.09
N SER A 36 1.51 -11.59 -10.20
CA SER A 36 0.26 -10.87 -10.40
C SER A 36 0.35 -9.89 -11.56
N ILE A 37 -0.83 -9.41 -11.98
CA ILE A 37 -0.92 -8.19 -12.80
C ILE A 37 -0.59 -6.99 -11.90
N ASP A 38 -0.10 -5.92 -12.51
CA ASP A 38 0.22 -4.68 -11.81
C ASP A 38 -1.03 -4.04 -11.23
N GLU A 39 -0.89 -3.56 -10.00
CA GLU A 39 -1.86 -2.79 -9.25
C GLU A 39 -1.27 -1.40 -8.97
N ALA A 40 -2.08 -0.49 -8.43
CA ALA A 40 -1.71 0.90 -8.20
C ALA A 40 -2.06 1.33 -6.78
N CYS A 41 -1.07 1.92 -6.10
CA CYS A 41 -1.24 2.56 -4.81
C CYS A 41 -1.06 4.07 -4.94
N ASP A 42 -1.99 4.83 -4.36
CA ASP A 42 -1.99 6.28 -4.29
C ASP A 42 -2.12 6.68 -2.82
N VAL A 43 -1.16 7.47 -2.34
CA VAL A 43 -1.07 7.93 -0.96
C VAL A 43 -1.11 9.45 -0.95
N ARG A 44 -2.10 10.01 -0.26
CA ARG A 44 -2.24 11.47 -0.07
C ARG A 44 -2.09 11.85 1.40
N ILE A 45 -1.35 12.92 1.62
CA ILE A 45 -1.01 13.47 2.92
C ILE A 45 -1.49 14.93 2.94
N GLU A 46 -2.49 15.20 3.77
CA GLU A 46 -3.10 16.51 3.90
C GLU A 46 -2.99 17.00 5.34
N SER A 47 -2.75 18.30 5.53
CA SER A 47 -2.81 18.89 6.86
C SER A 47 -4.25 18.86 7.40
N ALA A 48 -4.41 18.43 8.64
CA ALA A 48 -5.70 18.36 9.32
C ALA A 48 -5.58 18.96 10.72
N GLY A 49 -5.73 20.29 10.81
CA GLY A 49 -5.53 21.02 12.08
C GLY A 49 -4.11 20.85 12.60
N SER A 50 -3.97 20.29 13.80
CA SER A 50 -2.66 19.97 14.40
C SER A 50 -2.10 18.61 13.98
N GLY A 51 -2.76 17.89 13.07
CA GLY A 51 -2.38 16.57 12.62
C GLY A 51 -2.38 16.43 11.11
N THR A 52 -2.44 15.18 10.66
CA THR A 52 -2.37 14.81 9.25
C THR A 52 -3.52 13.87 8.92
N HIS A 53 -4.19 14.13 7.81
CA HIS A 53 -5.08 13.17 7.17
C HIS A 53 -4.29 12.41 6.11
N LEU A 54 -4.12 11.11 6.34
CA LEU A 54 -3.47 10.18 5.41
C LEU A 54 -4.54 9.34 4.73
N THR A 55 -4.63 9.43 3.40
CA THR A 55 -5.49 8.57 2.59
C THR A 55 -4.64 7.61 1.79
N VAL A 56 -4.97 6.32 1.83
CA VAL A 56 -4.38 5.30 0.96
C VAL A 56 -5.48 4.73 0.07
N ARG A 57 -5.27 4.77 -1.24
CA ARG A 57 -6.12 4.13 -2.24
C ARG A 57 -5.32 3.06 -2.96
N HIS A 58 -5.73 1.81 -2.80
CA HIS A 58 -5.17 0.67 -3.53
C HIS A 58 -6.20 0.17 -4.53
N THR A 59 -5.84 0.08 -5.80
CA THR A 59 -6.70 -0.40 -6.87
C THR A 59 -5.95 -1.39 -7.76
N GLY A 60 -6.64 -2.42 -8.23
CA GLY A 60 -6.11 -3.35 -9.22
C GLY A 60 -7.18 -3.75 -10.24
N PRO A 61 -6.80 -4.52 -11.27
CA PRO A 61 -7.73 -5.08 -12.25
C PRO A 61 -8.49 -6.30 -11.68
N TRP A 62 -9.10 -6.13 -10.51
CA TRP A 62 -9.78 -7.20 -9.80
C TRP A 62 -11.15 -7.47 -10.43
N THR A 63 -11.54 -8.75 -10.44
CA THR A 63 -12.84 -9.20 -10.97
C THR A 63 -13.90 -9.37 -9.89
N ASP A 64 -13.51 -9.27 -8.62
CA ASP A 64 -14.37 -9.33 -7.44
C ASP A 64 -13.76 -8.52 -6.29
N ASP A 65 -14.48 -8.43 -5.18
CA ASP A 65 -14.13 -7.58 -4.03
C ASP A 65 -13.11 -8.23 -3.07
N THR A 66 -12.75 -9.50 -3.26
CA THR A 66 -11.88 -10.24 -2.33
C THR A 66 -10.50 -9.59 -2.19
N PRO A 67 -9.80 -9.21 -3.28
CA PRO A 67 -8.51 -8.53 -3.16
C PRO A 67 -8.63 -7.19 -2.42
N ALA A 68 -9.69 -6.41 -2.69
CA ALA A 68 -9.92 -5.13 -2.03
C ALA A 68 -10.08 -5.29 -0.52
N GLU A 69 -10.83 -6.30 -0.07
CA GLU A 69 -11.00 -6.60 1.36
C GLU A 69 -9.69 -7.04 2.01
N ASN A 70 -8.92 -7.91 1.35
CA ASN A 70 -7.61 -8.34 1.84
C ASN A 70 -6.64 -7.17 1.98
N TYR A 71 -6.61 -6.26 1.00
CA TYR A 71 -5.78 -5.06 1.08
C TYR A 71 -6.25 -4.09 2.15
N ARG A 72 -7.55 -3.94 2.37
CA ARG A 72 -8.08 -3.14 3.48
C ARG A 72 -7.54 -3.65 4.81
N GLN A 73 -7.59 -4.96 5.06
CA GLN A 73 -7.04 -5.55 6.27
C GLN A 73 -5.51 -5.31 6.41
N GLY A 74 -4.76 -5.51 5.33
CA GLY A 74 -3.31 -5.30 5.33
C GLY A 74 -2.91 -3.84 5.58
N TRP A 75 -3.63 -2.89 4.99
CA TRP A 75 -3.43 -1.46 5.23
C TRP A 75 -3.83 -1.05 6.64
N ASP A 76 -4.95 -1.54 7.18
CA ASP A 76 -5.37 -1.26 8.56
C ASP A 76 -4.30 -1.70 9.57
N PHE A 77 -3.73 -2.89 9.37
CA PHE A 77 -2.62 -3.36 10.21
C PHE A 77 -1.40 -2.43 10.10
N THR A 78 -0.99 -2.10 8.87
CA THR A 78 0.19 -1.28 8.59
C THR A 78 0.06 0.15 9.14
N LEU A 79 -1.08 0.79 8.90
CA LEU A 79 -1.40 2.13 9.42
C LEU A 79 -1.54 2.13 10.95
N GLY A 80 -2.03 1.02 11.53
CA GLY A 80 -2.01 0.80 12.96
C GLY A 80 -0.60 0.81 13.56
N GLN A 81 0.38 0.21 12.88
CA GLN A 81 1.79 0.26 13.30
C GLN A 81 2.38 1.66 13.13
N LEU A 82 2.11 2.32 11.99
CA LEU A 82 2.56 3.70 11.75
C LEU A 82 2.10 4.64 12.87
N ARG A 83 0.82 4.56 13.26
CA ARG A 83 0.29 5.36 14.37
C ARG A 83 1.05 5.14 15.67
N ARG A 84 1.42 3.89 15.98
CA ARG A 84 2.21 3.58 17.19
C ARG A 84 3.63 4.14 17.10
N ALA A 85 4.26 4.04 15.93
CA ALA A 85 5.61 4.55 15.70
C ALA A 85 5.68 6.09 15.81
N LEU A 86 4.62 6.80 15.41
CA LEU A 86 4.53 8.27 15.53
C LEU A 86 4.25 8.77 16.96
N GLN A 87 3.94 7.87 17.89
CA GLN A 87 3.68 8.18 19.30
C GLN A 87 4.89 7.92 20.21
N ALA A 88 5.95 7.29 19.68
CA ALA A 88 7.21 7.02 20.38
C ALA A 88 8.17 8.20 20.25
#